data_AF-A0AAX3DU98-F1
#
_entry.id   AF-A0AAX3DU98-F1
#
_cell.length_a   1.000
_cell.length_b   1.000
_cell.length_c   1.000
_cell.angle_alpha   90.00
_cell.angle_beta   90.00
_cell.angle_gamma   90.00
#
_symmetry.space_group_name_H-M   'P 1'
#
loop_
_entity.id
_entity.type
_entity.pdbx_description
1 polymer ?
#
loop_
_entity_poly.entity_id
_entity_poly.type
_entity_poly.pdbx_seq_one_letter_code
_entity_poly.pdbx_strand_id
1 'polypeptide(L)'
;MPRTPIDHSDLEAIARLAQEDWNLPHLHNKPLEEVAASFRSNFARLRMMMSFPTAIVGSADSTRRAHDLSEFELTKQLGRELSHEETTEIERRAHEILEHRHQQYEDLRNTPDWLPTVLSYHTAAAHALSGLTETPIGAFAYRPMLHSYLIATWTTIETMFGDLWEAALNTHPRTLAALNGAPRRQQHGKPQTKDPKQIDLNIIAKHNFDLRETMGTIFRSERRFEFTRLSSTREAYFRAFSERATRIETALNSKYFDALSTVRNVLVHRSGKADDEYARLQSSLPIPRCLKHDEIPLSGVVTSTLIKNAVTSSKNLLNAVDDWVSNN
;
A
#
# COMPACT_ATOMS: atom_id res chain seq x y z
N MET A 1 11.34 24.91 19.08
CA MET A 1 10.67 23.78 18.40
C MET A 1 10.10 24.28 17.08
N PRO A 2 10.22 23.53 15.97
CA PRO A 2 9.58 23.90 14.72
C PRO A 2 8.07 24.02 14.95
N ARG A 3 7.49 25.16 14.57
CA ARG A 3 6.04 25.35 14.57
C ARG A 3 5.46 24.34 13.58
N THR A 4 4.76 23.33 14.07
CA THR A 4 3.98 22.44 13.23
C THR A 4 2.54 22.96 13.26
N PRO A 5 2.09 23.70 12.23
CA PRO A 5 0.66 23.81 12.00
C PRO A 5 0.19 22.39 11.63
N ILE A 6 -0.43 21.70 12.58
CA ILE A 6 -1.03 20.40 12.36
C ILE A 6 -2.44 20.71 11.89
N ASP A 7 -2.52 21.08 10.63
CA ASP A 7 -3.79 21.32 9.97
C ASP A 7 -4.36 19.96 9.59
N HIS A 8 -5.34 19.49 10.38
CA HIS A 8 -6.20 18.34 10.13
C HIS A 8 -5.48 17.00 9.84
N SER A 9 -5.04 16.35 10.91
CA SER A 9 -4.70 14.92 10.95
C SER A 9 -5.98 14.07 10.78
N ASP A 10 -6.45 13.95 9.54
CA ASP A 10 -7.61 13.13 9.19
C ASP A 10 -7.29 11.63 9.24
N LEU A 11 -6.99 11.12 10.44
CA LEU A 11 -6.83 9.70 10.75
C LEU A 11 -8.05 8.88 10.35
N GLU A 12 -9.23 9.51 10.38
CA GLU A 12 -10.47 8.92 9.89
C GLU A 12 -10.34 8.46 8.43
N ALA A 13 -9.66 9.23 7.57
CA ALA A 13 -9.47 8.86 6.17
C ALA A 13 -8.60 7.59 6.03
N ILE A 14 -7.59 7.43 6.88
CA ILE A 14 -6.77 6.21 6.92
C ILE A 14 -7.57 5.03 7.47
N ALA A 15 -8.33 5.24 8.55
CA ALA A 15 -9.19 4.21 9.13
C ALA A 15 -10.22 3.71 8.10
N ARG A 16 -10.89 4.62 7.39
CA ARG A 16 -11.81 4.29 6.29
C ARG A 16 -11.11 3.50 5.20
N LEU A 17 -9.97 3.99 4.72
CA LEU A 17 -9.17 3.32 3.69
C LEU A 17 -8.79 1.88 4.08
N ALA A 18 -8.40 1.66 5.34
CA ALA A 18 -8.03 0.35 5.84
C ALA A 18 -9.20 -0.64 5.87
N GLN A 19 -10.43 -0.13 6.01
CA GLN A 19 -11.67 -0.91 6.03
C GLN A 19 -12.40 -0.97 4.68
N GLU A 20 -11.91 -0.26 3.64
CA GLU A 20 -12.48 -0.34 2.30
C GLU A 20 -12.44 -1.79 1.77
N ASP A 21 -13.44 -2.14 0.98
CA ASP A 21 -13.42 -3.36 0.18
C ASP A 21 -12.61 -3.11 -1.10
N TRP A 22 -11.42 -3.67 -1.13
CA TRP A 22 -10.48 -3.48 -2.22
C TRP A 22 -10.78 -4.33 -3.44
N ASN A 23 -11.57 -5.41 -3.29
CA ASN A 23 -11.92 -6.35 -4.38
C ASN A 23 -10.78 -6.55 -5.39
N LEU A 24 -9.60 -6.94 -4.88
CA LEU A 24 -8.43 -7.22 -5.72
C LEU A 24 -8.75 -8.44 -6.59
N PRO A 25 -8.40 -8.42 -7.89
CA PRO A 25 -8.90 -9.39 -8.84
C PRO A 25 -8.34 -10.79 -8.57
N HIS A 26 -9.14 -11.81 -8.90
CA HIS A 26 -8.66 -13.16 -9.14
C HIS A 26 -8.37 -13.30 -10.62
N LEU A 27 -7.17 -13.74 -10.95
CA LEU A 27 -6.70 -13.87 -12.33
C LEU A 27 -6.96 -15.28 -12.83
N HIS A 28 -7.22 -15.41 -14.14
CA HIS A 28 -7.54 -16.70 -14.76
C HIS A 28 -6.28 -17.54 -14.95
N ASN A 29 -5.15 -16.90 -15.26
CA ASN A 29 -3.89 -17.58 -15.45
C ASN A 29 -3.22 -17.92 -14.11
N LYS A 30 -2.91 -19.20 -13.88
CA LYS A 30 -2.40 -19.70 -12.59
C LYS A 30 -1.07 -19.03 -12.15
N PRO A 31 0.00 -18.98 -12.97
CA PRO A 31 1.20 -18.21 -12.63
C PRO A 31 0.94 -16.76 -12.24
N LEU A 32 0.04 -16.07 -12.95
CA LEU A 32 -0.31 -14.68 -12.65
C LEU A 32 -1.14 -14.57 -11.36
N GLU A 33 -2.02 -15.53 -11.08
CA GLU A 33 -2.80 -15.58 -9.85
C GLU A 33 -1.93 -15.78 -8.61
N GLU A 34 -0.79 -16.48 -8.70
CA GLU A 34 0.18 -16.57 -7.61
C GLU A 34 0.79 -15.20 -7.27
N VAL A 35 1.04 -14.37 -8.30
CA VAL A 35 1.47 -12.97 -8.12
C VAL A 35 0.35 -12.13 -7.49
N ALA A 36 -0.88 -12.26 -7.99
CA ALA A 36 -2.04 -11.54 -7.44
C ALA A 36 -2.32 -11.94 -5.99
N ALA A 37 -2.17 -13.22 -5.63
CA ALA A 37 -2.28 -13.72 -4.26
C ALA A 37 -1.22 -13.12 -3.34
N SER A 38 0.02 -13.03 -3.81
CA SER A 38 1.11 -12.40 -3.08
C SER A 38 0.86 -10.89 -2.88
N PHE A 39 0.38 -10.20 -3.91
CA PHE A 39 -0.02 -8.79 -3.82
C PHE A 39 -1.17 -8.59 -2.82
N ARG A 40 -2.22 -9.43 -2.86
CA ARG A 40 -3.33 -9.43 -1.89
C ARG A 40 -2.83 -9.62 -0.46
N SER A 41 -1.93 -10.58 -0.23
CA SER A 41 -1.34 -10.85 1.09
C SER A 41 -0.52 -9.67 1.62
N ASN A 42 0.33 -9.07 0.79
CA ASN A 42 1.12 -7.90 1.17
C ASN A 42 0.24 -6.68 1.45
N PHE A 43 -0.80 -6.49 0.64
CA PHE A 43 -1.75 -5.41 0.87
C PHE A 43 -2.62 -5.62 2.11
N ALA A 44 -3.01 -6.86 2.43
CA ALA A 44 -3.68 -7.20 3.67
C ALA A 44 -2.83 -6.83 4.90
N ARG A 45 -1.51 -7.08 4.86
CA ARG A 45 -0.58 -6.63 5.91
C ARG A 45 -0.53 -5.12 6.04
N LEU A 46 -0.49 -4.40 4.91
CA LEU A 46 -0.55 -2.93 4.91
C LEU A 46 -1.86 -2.42 5.54
N ARG A 47 -3.01 -3.04 5.23
CA ARG A 47 -4.29 -2.71 5.87
C ARG A 47 -4.25 -2.91 7.38
N MET A 48 -3.69 -4.01 7.85
CA MET A 48 -3.53 -4.25 9.29
C MET A 48 -2.62 -3.18 9.92
N MET A 49 -1.54 -2.79 9.25
CA MET A 49 -0.65 -1.71 9.72
C MET A 49 -1.36 -0.34 9.78
N MET A 50 -2.30 -0.07 8.88
CA MET A 50 -3.15 1.14 8.90
C MET A 50 -4.22 1.10 9.99
N SER A 51 -4.78 -0.08 10.28
CA SER A 51 -5.81 -0.28 11.32
C SER A 51 -5.23 -0.43 12.74
N PHE A 52 -3.96 -0.79 12.88
CA PHE A 52 -3.35 -1.08 14.16
C PHE A 52 -3.43 0.07 15.19
N PRO A 53 -3.18 1.34 14.84
CA PRO A 53 -3.26 2.45 15.80
C PRO A 53 -4.68 2.62 16.36
N THR A 54 -5.69 2.54 15.51
CA THR A 54 -7.09 2.63 15.93
C THR A 54 -7.55 1.39 16.67
N ALA A 55 -6.97 0.21 16.39
CA ALA A 55 -7.19 -0.99 17.18
C ALA A 55 -6.66 -0.84 18.63
N ILE A 56 -5.46 -0.29 18.81
CA ILE A 56 -4.89 -0.02 20.15
C ILE A 56 -5.75 0.98 20.90
N VAL A 57 -6.05 2.13 20.29
CA VAL A 57 -6.81 3.21 20.93
C VAL A 57 -8.24 2.76 21.26
N GLY A 58 -8.90 2.08 20.33
CA GLY A 58 -10.26 1.56 20.54
C GLY A 58 -10.31 0.49 21.64
N SER A 59 -9.26 -0.33 21.76
CA SER A 59 -9.13 -1.33 22.83
C SER A 59 -8.90 -0.65 24.17
N ALA A 60 -7.97 0.30 24.24
CA ALA A 60 -7.71 1.07 25.45
C ALA A 60 -8.95 1.85 25.93
N ASP A 61 -9.69 2.49 25.01
CA ASP A 61 -10.94 3.19 25.35
C ASP A 61 -12.02 2.21 25.79
N SER A 62 -12.12 1.04 25.16
CA SER A 62 -13.06 -0.02 25.57
C SER A 62 -12.78 -0.51 26.99
N THR A 63 -11.51 -0.78 27.30
CA THR A 63 -11.05 -1.21 28.63
C THR A 63 -11.31 -0.14 29.68
N ARG A 64 -10.94 1.11 29.40
CA ARG A 64 -11.19 2.24 30.31
C ARG A 64 -12.68 2.39 30.59
N ARG A 65 -13.53 2.38 29.57
CA ARG A 65 -14.99 2.46 29.75
C ARG A 65 -15.56 1.30 30.55
N ALA A 66 -15.05 0.08 30.35
CA ALA A 66 -15.48 -1.07 31.14
C ALA A 66 -15.12 -0.90 32.63
N HIS A 67 -13.94 -0.36 32.91
CA HIS A 67 -13.50 -0.05 34.27
C HIS A 67 -14.32 1.08 34.90
N ASP A 68 -14.50 2.20 34.19
CA ASP A 68 -15.32 3.33 34.64
C ASP A 68 -16.75 2.88 34.93
N LEU A 69 -17.35 2.06 34.04
CA LEU A 69 -18.70 1.53 34.25
C LEU A 69 -18.75 0.60 35.47
N SER A 70 -17.76 -0.26 35.66
CA SER A 70 -17.70 -1.19 36.79
C SER A 70 -17.54 -0.46 38.13
N GLU A 71 -16.67 0.55 38.18
CA GLU A 71 -16.49 1.43 39.34
C GLU A 71 -17.81 2.15 39.67
N PHE A 72 -18.47 2.71 38.66
CA PHE A 72 -19.74 3.40 38.87
C PHE A 72 -20.86 2.45 39.31
N GLU A 73 -20.94 1.23 38.75
CA GLU A 73 -21.91 0.21 39.13
C GLU A 73 -21.78 -0.17 40.61
N LEU A 74 -20.56 -0.35 41.09
CA LEU A 74 -20.26 -0.78 42.47
C LEU A 74 -20.33 0.36 43.47
N THR A 75 -19.76 1.51 43.14
CA THR A 75 -19.53 2.59 44.11
C THR A 75 -20.50 3.76 43.98
N LYS A 76 -21.23 3.84 42.87
CA LYS A 76 -22.08 4.98 42.46
C LYS A 76 -21.31 6.29 42.29
N GLN A 77 -19.98 6.24 42.23
CA GLN A 77 -19.07 7.37 42.04
C GLN A 77 -17.94 6.98 41.09
N LEU A 78 -17.17 7.96 40.62
CA LEU A 78 -15.96 7.74 39.81
C LEU A 78 -14.79 8.50 40.43
N GLY A 79 -13.61 7.88 40.42
CA GLY A 79 -12.35 8.49 40.84
C GLY A 79 -12.18 8.67 42.35
N ARG A 80 -12.94 7.92 43.17
CA ARG A 80 -12.72 7.93 44.63
C ARG A 80 -11.62 6.95 45.03
N GLU A 81 -11.11 7.08 46.25
CA GLU A 81 -10.23 6.05 46.81
C GLU A 81 -11.01 4.73 46.95
N LEU A 82 -10.43 3.67 46.41
CA LEU A 82 -10.99 2.33 46.38
C LEU A 82 -10.25 1.45 47.40
N SER A 83 -11.00 0.64 48.14
CA SER A 83 -10.40 -0.43 48.91
C SER A 83 -9.82 -1.51 47.98
N HIS A 84 -8.91 -2.34 48.49
CA HIS A 84 -8.37 -3.44 47.70
C HIS A 84 -9.44 -4.44 47.23
N GLU A 85 -10.46 -4.66 48.05
CA GLU A 85 -11.62 -5.52 47.72
C GLU A 85 -12.46 -4.89 46.60
N GLU A 86 -12.72 -3.58 46.67
CA GLU A 86 -13.45 -2.85 45.64
C GLU A 86 -12.70 -2.88 44.30
N THR A 87 -11.39 -2.65 44.29
CA THR A 87 -10.57 -2.74 43.07
C THR A 87 -10.65 -4.12 42.43
N THR A 88 -10.53 -5.17 43.23
CA THR A 88 -10.59 -6.57 42.74
C THR A 88 -11.95 -6.86 42.10
N GLU A 89 -13.03 -6.38 42.73
CA GLU A 89 -14.40 -6.57 42.23
C GLU A 89 -14.68 -5.74 40.97
N ILE A 90 -14.14 -4.52 40.88
CA ILE A 90 -14.20 -3.67 39.68
C ILE A 90 -13.47 -4.34 38.52
N GLU A 91 -12.26 -4.88 38.74
CA GLU A 91 -11.49 -5.58 37.71
C GLU A 91 -12.24 -6.82 37.20
N ARG A 92 -12.80 -7.62 38.11
CA ARG A 92 -13.62 -8.79 37.79
C ARG A 92 -14.81 -8.39 36.91
N ARG A 93 -15.55 -7.34 37.30
CA ARG A 93 -16.71 -6.84 36.57
C ARG A 93 -16.34 -6.25 35.20
N ALA A 94 -15.23 -5.52 35.12
CA ALA A 94 -14.74 -4.96 33.86
C ALA A 94 -14.37 -6.07 32.87
N HIS A 95 -13.77 -7.16 33.36
CA HIS A 95 -13.46 -8.33 32.55
C HIS A 95 -14.73 -8.98 31.98
N GLU A 96 -15.79 -9.16 32.78
CA GLU A 96 -17.08 -9.68 32.29
C GLU A 96 -17.67 -8.82 31.17
N ILE A 97 -17.62 -7.49 31.31
CA ILE A 97 -18.13 -6.55 30.30
C ILE A 97 -17.36 -6.69 28.99
N LEU A 98 -16.02 -6.80 29.07
CA LEU A 98 -15.16 -6.97 27.91
C LEU A 98 -15.37 -8.32 27.24
N GLU A 99 -15.49 -9.40 28.00
CA GLU A 99 -15.75 -10.75 27.47
C GLU A 99 -17.10 -10.82 26.76
N HIS A 100 -18.15 -10.26 27.37
CA HIS A 100 -19.46 -10.16 26.73
C HIS A 100 -19.39 -9.37 25.41
N ARG A 101 -18.67 -8.24 25.38
CA ARG A 101 -18.47 -7.46 24.14
C ARG A 101 -17.67 -8.24 23.09
N HIS A 102 -16.66 -9.00 23.51
CA HIS A 102 -15.88 -9.84 22.61
C HIS A 102 -16.76 -10.91 21.96
N GLN A 103 -17.58 -11.60 22.75
CA GLN A 103 -18.54 -12.57 22.24
C GLN A 103 -19.53 -11.93 21.24
N GLN A 104 -20.05 -10.73 21.53
CA GLN A 104 -20.90 -10.00 20.59
C GLN A 104 -20.21 -9.73 19.25
N TYR A 105 -18.91 -9.40 19.25
CA TYR A 105 -18.16 -9.21 18.01
C TYR A 105 -17.94 -10.51 17.25
N GLU A 106 -17.70 -11.62 17.93
CA GLU A 106 -17.60 -12.95 17.28
C GLU A 106 -18.93 -13.36 16.65
N ASP A 107 -20.06 -13.13 17.35
CA ASP A 107 -21.40 -13.41 16.82
C ASP A 107 -21.70 -12.55 15.58
N LEU A 108 -21.26 -11.30 15.56
CA LEU A 108 -21.45 -10.38 14.43
C LEU A 108 -20.58 -10.73 13.22
N ARG A 109 -19.45 -11.43 13.39
CA ARG A 109 -18.41 -11.60 12.36
C ARG A 109 -18.91 -12.16 11.03
N ASN A 110 -19.93 -13.01 11.07
CA ASN A 110 -20.53 -13.65 9.89
C ASN A 110 -21.83 -12.98 9.43
N THR A 111 -22.17 -11.82 9.98
CA THR A 111 -23.37 -11.05 9.64
C THR A 111 -23.04 -9.90 8.69
N PRO A 112 -24.03 -9.39 7.92
CA PRO A 112 -23.86 -8.19 7.11
C PRO A 112 -23.43 -6.95 7.92
N ASP A 113 -23.77 -6.92 9.21
CA ASP A 113 -23.48 -5.80 10.11
C ASP A 113 -22.02 -5.77 10.61
N TRP A 114 -21.23 -6.82 10.34
CA TRP A 114 -19.81 -6.87 10.72
C TRP A 114 -19.02 -5.68 10.17
N LEU A 115 -19.08 -5.45 8.86
CA LEU A 115 -18.27 -4.42 8.20
C LEU A 115 -18.64 -3.00 8.66
N PRO A 116 -19.92 -2.61 8.74
CA PRO A 116 -20.32 -1.34 9.35
C PRO A 116 -19.86 -1.19 10.81
N THR A 117 -19.96 -2.26 11.60
CA THR A 117 -19.56 -2.25 13.02
C THR A 117 -18.06 -2.01 13.17
N VAL A 118 -17.23 -2.75 12.42
CA VAL A 118 -15.76 -2.59 12.41
C VAL A 118 -15.37 -1.19 11.93
N LEU A 119 -16.02 -0.69 10.88
CA LEU A 119 -15.77 0.67 10.39
C LEU A 119 -16.12 1.72 11.46
N SER A 120 -17.28 1.59 12.12
CA SER A 120 -17.69 2.48 13.20
C SER A 120 -16.70 2.45 14.36
N TYR A 121 -16.22 1.27 14.75
CA TYR A 121 -15.19 1.11 15.78
C TYR A 121 -13.91 1.85 15.42
N HIS A 122 -13.37 1.62 14.21
CA HIS A 122 -12.11 2.25 13.80
C HIS A 122 -12.22 3.76 13.56
N THR A 123 -13.36 4.26 13.10
CA THR A 123 -13.59 5.70 12.92
C THR A 123 -13.75 6.42 14.26
N ALA A 124 -14.49 5.84 15.21
CA ALA A 124 -14.56 6.37 16.57
C ALA A 124 -13.19 6.42 17.25
N ALA A 125 -12.40 5.35 17.12
CA ALA A 125 -11.03 5.32 17.63
C ALA A 125 -10.09 6.30 16.91
N ALA A 126 -10.30 6.55 15.61
CA ALA A 126 -9.56 7.56 14.86
C ALA A 126 -9.82 8.97 15.40
N HIS A 127 -11.08 9.30 15.74
CA HIS A 127 -11.41 10.59 16.36
C HIS A 127 -10.71 10.78 17.71
N ALA A 128 -10.66 9.73 18.55
CA ALA A 128 -9.92 9.78 19.81
C ALA A 128 -8.41 10.00 19.58
N LEU A 129 -7.84 9.33 18.57
CA LEU A 129 -6.43 9.49 18.21
C LEU A 129 -6.12 10.86 17.60
N SER A 130 -7.07 11.52 16.91
CA SER A 130 -6.90 12.89 16.44
C SER A 130 -6.62 13.87 17.57
N GLY A 131 -7.24 13.72 18.76
CA GLY A 131 -6.90 14.52 19.93
C GLY A 131 -5.43 14.37 20.37
N LEU A 132 -4.84 13.17 20.25
CA LEU A 132 -3.41 12.97 20.55
C LEU A 132 -2.52 13.71 19.56
N THR A 133 -2.93 13.82 18.30
CA THR A 133 -2.15 14.54 17.29
C THR A 133 -2.14 16.05 17.49
N GLU A 134 -3.02 16.62 18.32
CA GLU A 134 -2.95 18.03 18.73
C GLU A 134 -1.76 18.28 19.68
N THR A 135 -1.24 17.23 20.31
CA THR A 135 -0.03 17.32 21.14
C THR A 135 1.24 17.25 20.28
N PRO A 136 2.33 17.95 20.64
CA PRO A 136 3.59 17.87 19.91
C PRO A 136 4.13 16.45 19.76
N ILE A 137 3.94 15.59 20.77
CA ILE A 137 4.41 14.20 20.77
C ILE A 137 3.58 13.36 19.78
N GLY A 138 2.26 13.45 19.84
CA GLY A 138 1.40 12.70 18.93
C GLY A 138 1.57 13.14 17.48
N ALA A 139 1.74 14.44 17.24
CA ALA A 139 2.07 14.97 15.91
C ALA A 139 3.37 14.39 15.34
N PHE A 140 4.41 14.34 16.18
CA PHE A 140 5.72 13.82 15.80
C PHE A 140 5.70 12.32 15.52
N ALA A 141 4.86 11.56 16.24
CA ALA A 141 4.67 10.13 16.00
C ALA A 141 3.82 9.83 14.75
N TYR A 142 2.84 10.69 14.44
CA TYR A 142 1.87 10.45 13.38
C TYR A 142 2.46 10.54 11.97
N ARG A 143 3.29 11.54 11.70
CA ARG A 143 3.85 11.74 10.34
C ARG A 143 4.70 10.55 9.85
N PRO A 144 5.64 10.00 10.65
CA PRO A 144 6.35 8.78 10.28
C PRO A 144 5.44 7.59 9.96
N MET A 145 4.26 7.49 10.58
CA MET A 145 3.29 6.44 10.24
C MET A 145 2.73 6.63 8.83
N LEU A 146 2.32 7.85 8.47
CA LEU A 146 1.87 8.16 7.10
C LEU A 146 2.98 7.90 6.08
N HIS A 147 4.24 8.24 6.40
CA HIS A 147 5.39 7.95 5.54
C HIS A 147 5.52 6.45 5.31
N SER A 148 5.40 5.67 6.39
CA SER A 148 5.53 4.21 6.36
C SER A 148 4.43 3.58 5.51
N TYR A 149 3.19 4.11 5.54
CA TYR A 149 2.09 3.64 4.69
C TYR A 149 2.39 3.85 3.20
N LEU A 150 2.86 5.03 2.81
CA LEU A 150 3.21 5.34 1.42
C LEU A 150 4.39 4.51 0.92
N ILE A 151 5.44 4.36 1.74
CA ILE A 151 6.60 3.53 1.42
C ILE A 151 6.19 2.06 1.25
N ALA A 152 5.46 1.49 2.21
CA ALA A 152 5.01 0.10 2.16
C ALA A 152 4.06 -0.16 0.98
N THR A 153 3.20 0.80 0.63
CA THR A 153 2.35 0.75 -0.57
C THR A 153 3.20 0.68 -1.82
N TRP A 154 4.18 1.59 -1.96
CA TRP A 154 5.08 1.58 -3.12
C TRP A 154 5.85 0.27 -3.21
N THR A 155 6.45 -0.21 -2.12
CA THR A 155 7.17 -1.49 -2.10
C THR A 155 6.28 -2.65 -2.54
N THR A 156 5.03 -2.71 -2.07
CA THR A 156 4.08 -3.77 -2.47
C THR A 156 3.78 -3.74 -3.96
N ILE A 157 3.61 -2.54 -4.53
CA ILE A 157 3.37 -2.33 -5.97
C ILE A 157 4.63 -2.63 -6.80
N GLU A 158 5.80 -2.22 -6.31
CA GLU A 158 7.11 -2.43 -6.95
C GLU A 158 7.42 -3.92 -7.10
N THR A 159 7.19 -4.71 -6.04
CA THR A 159 7.31 -6.17 -6.07
C THR A 159 6.34 -6.76 -7.09
N MET A 160 5.05 -6.36 -7.04
CA MET A 160 4.04 -6.82 -7.99
C MET A 160 4.42 -6.52 -9.44
N PHE A 161 5.00 -5.35 -9.75
CA PHE A 161 5.42 -5.04 -11.12
C PHE A 161 6.46 -6.04 -11.67
N GLY A 162 7.45 -6.39 -10.85
CA GLY A 162 8.50 -7.34 -11.23
C GLY A 162 7.95 -8.74 -11.42
N ASP A 163 7.23 -9.23 -10.41
CA ASP A 163 6.73 -10.60 -10.38
C ASP A 163 5.68 -10.83 -11.48
N LEU A 164 4.80 -9.85 -11.73
CA LEU A 164 3.78 -9.94 -12.77
C LEU A 164 4.40 -9.97 -14.18
N TRP A 165 5.43 -9.15 -14.40
CA TRP A 165 6.15 -9.13 -15.67
C TRP A 165 6.86 -10.45 -15.91
N GLU A 166 7.58 -10.96 -14.91
CA GLU A 166 8.26 -12.24 -14.97
C GLU A 166 7.30 -13.40 -15.24
N ALA A 167 6.20 -13.48 -14.49
CA ALA A 167 5.18 -14.52 -14.67
C ALA A 167 4.55 -14.48 -16.06
N ALA A 168 4.27 -13.29 -16.59
CA ALA A 168 3.75 -13.14 -17.94
C ALA A 168 4.75 -13.65 -18.98
N LEU A 169 6.03 -13.28 -18.88
CA LEU A 169 7.09 -13.73 -19.79
C LEU A 169 7.29 -15.24 -19.77
N ASN A 170 7.26 -15.85 -18.57
CA ASN A 170 7.39 -17.29 -18.42
C ASN A 170 6.17 -18.05 -18.95
N THR A 171 4.99 -17.42 -18.95
CA THR A 171 3.78 -18.00 -19.54
C THR A 171 3.81 -17.92 -21.07
N HIS A 172 4.31 -16.83 -21.64
CA HIS A 172 4.33 -16.58 -23.10
C HIS A 172 5.73 -16.27 -23.64
N PRO A 173 6.68 -17.20 -23.52
CA PRO A 173 8.09 -16.95 -23.84
C PRO A 173 8.32 -16.64 -25.31
N ARG A 174 7.58 -17.29 -26.22
CA ARG A 174 7.79 -17.13 -27.67
C ARG A 174 7.51 -15.71 -28.13
N THR A 175 6.51 -15.08 -27.54
CA THR A 175 6.03 -13.75 -27.93
C THR A 175 6.70 -12.67 -27.10
N LEU A 176 6.72 -12.82 -25.77
CA LEU A 176 7.17 -11.78 -24.86
C LEU A 176 8.70 -11.75 -24.67
N ALA A 177 9.39 -12.91 -24.71
CA ALA A 177 10.84 -12.94 -24.44
C ALA A 177 11.68 -12.36 -25.58
N ALA A 178 11.12 -12.23 -26.78
CA ALA A 178 11.75 -11.53 -27.89
C ALA A 178 11.87 -10.01 -27.63
N LEU A 179 11.06 -9.46 -26.73
CA LEU A 179 11.05 -8.04 -26.35
C LEU A 179 10.91 -7.10 -27.57
N ASN A 180 10.07 -7.50 -28.53
CA ASN A 180 9.86 -6.79 -29.80
C ASN A 180 8.96 -5.55 -29.67
N GLY A 181 8.47 -5.24 -28.48
CA GLY A 181 7.65 -4.06 -28.23
C GLY A 181 8.45 -2.77 -28.44
N ALA A 182 7.77 -1.75 -28.97
CA ALA A 182 8.42 -0.49 -29.31
C ALA A 182 8.69 0.30 -28.02
N PRO A 183 9.96 0.57 -27.66
CA PRO A 183 10.24 1.48 -26.57
C PRO A 183 9.73 2.87 -27.00
N ARG A 184 8.72 3.39 -26.31
CA ARG A 184 8.30 4.78 -26.54
C ARG A 184 9.50 5.66 -26.20
N ARG A 185 10.06 6.32 -27.22
CA ARG A 185 11.15 7.30 -27.08
C ARG A 185 10.83 8.21 -25.90
N GLN A 186 11.46 7.98 -24.75
CA GLN A 186 11.54 9.00 -23.71
C GLN A 186 12.24 10.18 -24.37
N GLN A 187 11.54 11.32 -24.47
CA GLN A 187 11.94 12.45 -25.31
C GLN A 187 13.29 13.10 -24.93
N HIS A 188 13.97 12.68 -23.86
CA HIS A 188 15.25 13.24 -23.44
C HIS A 188 16.22 12.15 -22.95
N GLY A 189 17.06 11.63 -23.84
CA GLY A 189 18.18 10.77 -23.45
C GLY A 189 18.97 10.28 -24.64
N LYS A 190 20.30 10.45 -24.60
CA LYS A 190 21.25 9.97 -25.60
C LYS A 190 21.02 8.47 -25.91
N PRO A 191 21.30 8.01 -27.14
CA PRO A 191 21.21 6.58 -27.49
C PRO A 191 22.03 5.76 -26.49
N GLN A 192 21.36 4.85 -25.78
CA GLN A 192 22.03 3.95 -24.85
C GLN A 192 23.04 3.11 -25.63
N THR A 193 24.30 3.29 -25.27
CA THR A 193 25.44 2.51 -25.73
C THR A 193 25.25 1.03 -25.38
N LYS A 194 25.25 0.18 -26.42
CA LYS A 194 25.40 -1.29 -26.44
C LYS A 194 24.73 -2.05 -25.29
N ASP A 195 23.66 -2.76 -25.62
CA ASP A 195 23.02 -3.77 -24.76
C ASP A 195 24.08 -4.61 -24.02
N PRO A 196 24.11 -4.60 -22.68
CA PRO A 196 25.02 -5.43 -21.93
C PRO A 196 24.69 -6.90 -22.21
N LYS A 197 25.70 -7.63 -22.71
CA LYS A 197 25.79 -9.10 -22.78
C LYS A 197 24.46 -9.79 -23.10
N GLN A 198 24.01 -9.67 -24.35
CA GLN A 198 23.05 -10.64 -24.88
C GLN A 198 23.65 -12.04 -24.73
N ILE A 199 23.02 -12.89 -23.93
CA ILE A 199 23.20 -14.33 -24.11
C ILE A 199 22.74 -14.62 -25.54
N ASP A 200 23.63 -15.17 -26.37
CA ASP A 200 23.28 -15.58 -27.72
C ASP A 200 22.26 -16.72 -27.62
N LEU A 201 20.99 -16.38 -27.82
CA LEU A 201 19.88 -17.33 -27.80
C LEU A 201 20.09 -18.45 -28.82
N ASN A 202 20.90 -18.23 -29.87
CA ASN A 202 21.26 -19.27 -30.82
C ASN A 202 22.16 -20.35 -30.19
N ILE A 203 22.98 -20.02 -29.19
CA ILE A 203 23.81 -20.99 -28.46
C ILE A 203 22.92 -21.86 -27.57
N ILE A 204 21.96 -21.25 -26.86
CA ILE A 204 21.00 -22.00 -26.04
C ILE A 204 20.18 -22.96 -26.91
N ALA A 205 19.65 -22.45 -28.03
CA ALA A 205 18.89 -23.26 -28.99
C ALA A 205 19.75 -24.40 -29.59
N LYS A 206 21.02 -24.12 -29.90
CA LYS A 206 21.98 -25.13 -30.40
C LYS A 206 22.23 -26.28 -29.41
N HIS A 207 22.05 -26.04 -28.11
CA HIS A 207 22.29 -27.03 -27.06
C HIS A 207 21.01 -27.66 -26.49
N ASN A 208 19.83 -27.44 -27.09
CA ASN A 208 18.54 -27.99 -26.66
C ASN A 208 18.17 -27.68 -25.19
N PHE A 209 18.63 -26.56 -24.64
CA PHE A 209 18.15 -26.11 -23.33
C PHE A 209 16.71 -25.61 -23.47
N ASP A 210 15.78 -26.22 -22.76
CA ASP A 210 14.40 -25.77 -22.70
C ASP A 210 14.27 -24.58 -21.72
N LEU A 211 14.34 -23.37 -22.26
CA LEU A 211 14.17 -22.13 -21.49
C LEU A 211 12.76 -21.55 -21.57
N ARG A 212 11.80 -22.29 -22.14
CA ARG A 212 10.46 -21.74 -22.42
C ARG A 212 9.80 -21.22 -21.14
N GLU A 213 9.95 -21.90 -20.01
CA GLU A 213 9.27 -21.51 -18.78
C GLU A 213 10.11 -20.61 -17.85
N THR A 214 11.31 -20.17 -18.29
CA THR A 214 12.27 -19.47 -17.41
C THR A 214 12.85 -18.18 -17.99
N MET A 215 12.43 -17.74 -19.19
CA MET A 215 12.97 -16.53 -19.82
C MET A 215 12.79 -15.26 -18.98
N GLY A 216 11.64 -15.09 -18.33
CA GLY A 216 11.38 -13.98 -17.41
C GLY A 216 12.34 -14.02 -16.22
N THR A 217 12.55 -15.20 -15.64
CA THR A 217 13.46 -15.43 -14.51
C THR A 217 14.91 -15.13 -14.88
N ILE A 218 15.33 -15.51 -16.08
CA ILE A 218 16.66 -15.17 -16.59
C ILE A 218 16.80 -13.66 -16.70
N PHE A 219 15.88 -12.96 -17.37
CA PHE A 219 15.96 -11.50 -17.48
C PHE A 219 15.90 -10.77 -16.13
N ARG A 220 15.16 -11.31 -15.16
CA ARG A 220 15.10 -10.81 -13.79
C ARG A 220 16.45 -10.95 -13.08
N SER A 221 17.04 -12.14 -13.13
CA SER A 221 18.32 -12.47 -12.47
C SER A 221 19.51 -11.70 -13.07
N GLU A 222 19.51 -11.49 -14.38
CA GLU A 222 20.52 -10.68 -15.08
C GLU A 222 20.33 -9.17 -14.88
N ARG A 223 19.28 -8.77 -14.15
CA ARG A 223 18.88 -7.36 -13.94
C ARG A 223 18.79 -6.60 -15.25
N ARG A 224 18.27 -7.24 -16.30
CA ARG A 224 18.07 -6.60 -17.61
C ARG A 224 17.18 -5.37 -17.50
N PHE A 225 16.21 -5.43 -16.59
CA PHE A 225 15.39 -4.30 -16.19
C PHE A 225 15.40 -4.17 -14.66
N GLU A 226 15.56 -2.95 -14.17
CA GLU A 226 15.39 -2.63 -12.76
C GLU A 226 13.95 -2.23 -12.48
N PHE A 227 13.30 -2.87 -11.52
CA PHE A 227 11.91 -2.54 -11.15
C PHE A 227 11.82 -1.56 -9.98
N THR A 228 12.97 -1.11 -9.45
CA THR A 228 13.07 -0.08 -8.41
C THR A 228 12.76 1.32 -8.93
N ARG A 229 12.77 1.51 -10.26
CA ARG A 229 12.46 2.78 -10.93
C ARG A 229 11.25 2.59 -11.84
N LEU A 230 10.26 3.48 -11.71
CA LEU A 230 9.05 3.44 -12.52
C LEU A 230 9.33 3.57 -14.03
N SER A 231 10.32 4.38 -14.41
CA SER A 231 10.75 4.52 -15.81
C SER A 231 11.26 3.21 -16.41
N SER A 232 12.10 2.48 -15.66
CA SER A 232 12.64 1.19 -16.09
C SER A 232 11.57 0.09 -16.06
N THR A 233 10.64 0.15 -15.11
CA THR A 233 9.45 -0.72 -15.11
C THR A 233 8.63 -0.52 -16.39
N ARG A 234 8.28 0.72 -16.74
CA ARG A 234 7.54 1.03 -17.97
C ARG A 234 8.27 0.52 -19.21
N GLU A 235 9.58 0.73 -19.29
CA GLU A 235 10.40 0.23 -20.39
C GLU A 235 10.34 -1.31 -20.51
N ALA A 236 10.45 -2.03 -19.39
CA ALA A 236 10.36 -3.49 -19.37
C ALA A 236 9.03 -4.00 -19.95
N TYR A 237 7.92 -3.38 -19.54
CA TYR A 237 6.59 -3.73 -20.05
C TYR A 237 6.42 -3.31 -21.52
N PHE A 238 6.83 -2.10 -21.92
CA PHE A 238 6.68 -1.65 -23.31
C PHE A 238 7.51 -2.46 -24.30
N ARG A 239 8.65 -3.01 -23.85
CA ARG A 239 9.42 -3.96 -24.65
C ARG A 239 8.78 -5.33 -24.71
N ALA A 240 8.23 -5.82 -23.61
CA ALA A 240 7.60 -7.14 -23.58
C ALA A 240 6.31 -7.18 -24.42
N PHE A 241 5.41 -6.21 -24.23
CA PHE A 241 4.06 -6.24 -24.79
C PHE A 241 3.97 -5.38 -26.07
N SER A 242 4.15 -5.99 -27.24
CA SER A 242 4.15 -5.29 -28.55
C SER A 242 2.76 -5.10 -29.16
N GLU A 243 1.84 -6.04 -28.93
CA GLU A 243 0.51 -6.06 -29.54
C GLU A 243 -0.57 -5.92 -28.48
N ARG A 244 -1.69 -5.22 -28.79
CA ARG A 244 -2.85 -5.06 -27.89
C ARG A 244 -2.49 -4.56 -26.48
N ALA A 245 -1.35 -3.88 -26.33
CA ALA A 245 -0.81 -3.45 -25.04
C ALA A 245 -1.46 -2.17 -24.47
N THR A 246 -2.40 -1.55 -25.18
CA THR A 246 -2.98 -0.24 -24.80
C THR A 246 -3.56 -0.20 -23.39
N ARG A 247 -4.17 -1.29 -22.91
CA ARG A 247 -4.69 -1.38 -21.53
C ARG A 247 -3.57 -1.44 -20.49
N ILE A 248 -2.51 -2.21 -20.77
CA ILE A 248 -1.30 -2.30 -19.93
C ILE A 248 -0.62 -0.92 -19.88
N GLU A 249 -0.45 -0.28 -21.03
CA GLU A 249 0.12 1.07 -21.14
C GLU A 249 -0.69 2.10 -20.35
N THR A 250 -2.01 2.07 -20.50
CA THR A 250 -2.91 3.00 -19.79
C THR A 250 -2.80 2.82 -18.28
N ALA A 251 -2.76 1.57 -17.79
CA ALA A 251 -2.60 1.29 -16.38
C ALA A 251 -1.24 1.75 -15.84
N LEU A 252 -0.14 1.48 -16.57
CA LEU A 252 1.23 1.89 -16.19
C LEU A 252 1.46 3.41 -16.26
N ASN A 253 0.75 4.11 -17.14
CA ASN A 253 0.82 5.56 -17.28
C ASN A 253 -0.12 6.31 -16.33
N SER A 254 -0.62 5.64 -15.30
CA SER A 254 -1.37 6.29 -14.23
C SER A 254 -0.50 7.33 -13.51
N LYS A 255 -0.98 8.58 -13.48
CA LYS A 255 -0.37 9.70 -12.73
C LYS A 255 -0.19 9.41 -11.24
N TYR A 256 -0.91 8.42 -10.71
CA TYR A 256 -0.81 8.03 -9.30
C TYR A 256 0.39 7.11 -9.02
N PHE A 257 0.87 6.36 -10.01
CA PHE A 257 2.18 5.71 -9.88
C PHE A 257 3.30 6.74 -9.87
N ASP A 258 3.23 7.77 -10.75
CA ASP A 258 4.20 8.87 -10.72
C ASP A 258 4.14 9.62 -9.39
N ALA A 259 2.94 9.99 -8.93
CA ALA A 259 2.74 10.68 -7.65
C ALA A 259 3.34 9.89 -6.48
N LEU A 260 3.00 8.60 -6.36
CA LEU A 260 3.48 7.75 -5.27
C LEU A 260 4.99 7.52 -5.35
N SER A 261 5.54 7.31 -6.54
CA SER A 261 6.99 7.15 -6.76
C SER A 261 7.75 8.42 -6.38
N THR A 262 7.26 9.59 -6.83
CA THR A 262 7.84 10.91 -6.50
C THR A 262 7.81 11.17 -4.99
N VAL A 263 6.68 10.92 -4.31
CA VAL A 263 6.57 11.10 -2.86
C VAL A 263 7.48 10.10 -2.12
N ARG A 264 7.49 8.82 -2.52
CA ARG A 264 8.37 7.82 -1.90
C ARG A 264 9.84 8.21 -2.01
N ASN A 265 10.28 8.76 -3.15
CA ASN A 265 11.67 9.16 -3.35
C ASN A 265 12.16 10.15 -2.28
N VAL A 266 11.40 11.21 -2.05
CA VAL A 266 11.72 12.24 -1.04
C VAL A 266 11.54 11.74 0.40
N LEU A 267 10.57 10.85 0.65
CA LEU A 267 10.43 10.21 1.96
C LEU A 267 11.68 9.38 2.32
N VAL A 268 12.16 8.55 1.38
CA VAL A 268 13.28 7.63 1.62
C VAL A 268 14.63 8.35 1.58
N HIS A 269 14.82 9.29 0.66
CA HIS A 269 16.15 9.87 0.39
C HIS A 269 16.34 11.30 0.89
N ARG A 270 15.25 11.99 1.25
CA ARG A 270 15.27 13.41 1.65
C ARG A 270 14.58 13.67 2.99
N SER A 271 14.34 12.64 3.80
CA SER A 271 13.68 12.73 5.10
C SER A 271 12.32 13.45 5.03
N GLY A 272 11.59 13.25 3.92
CA GLY A 272 10.29 13.87 3.68
C GLY A 272 10.34 15.35 3.28
N LYS A 273 11.51 15.89 2.92
CA LYS A 273 11.65 17.24 2.39
C LYS A 273 11.61 17.26 0.87
N ALA A 274 10.90 18.21 0.29
CA ALA A 274 10.82 18.38 -1.15
C ALA A 274 12.19 18.74 -1.76
N ASP A 275 12.56 18.06 -2.84
CA ASP A 275 13.73 18.39 -3.65
C ASP A 275 13.34 19.07 -4.97
N ASP A 276 14.32 19.34 -5.85
CA ASP A 276 14.09 20.00 -7.13
C ASP A 276 13.13 19.21 -8.04
N GLU A 277 13.23 17.87 -8.01
CA GLU A 277 12.39 17.01 -8.83
C GLU A 277 10.94 17.02 -8.33
N TYR A 278 10.74 16.90 -7.01
CA TYR A 278 9.43 17.04 -6.39
C TYR A 278 8.79 18.40 -6.72
N ALA A 279 9.54 19.48 -6.51
CA ALA A 279 9.05 20.85 -6.71
C ALA A 279 8.65 21.14 -8.17
N ARG A 280 9.31 20.47 -9.13
CA ARG A 280 8.94 20.52 -10.55
C ARG A 280 7.67 19.73 -10.84
N LEU A 281 7.56 18.52 -10.29
CA LEU A 281 6.47 17.57 -10.59
C LEU A 281 5.15 17.87 -9.87
N GLN A 282 5.17 18.56 -8.73
CA GLN A 282 3.95 18.93 -7.98
C GLN A 282 2.94 19.80 -8.75
N SER A 283 3.37 20.40 -9.87
CA SER A 283 2.49 21.17 -10.76
C SER A 283 1.59 20.29 -11.64
N SER A 284 2.05 19.08 -11.98
CA SER A 284 1.38 18.15 -12.90
C SER A 284 0.86 16.88 -12.22
N LEU A 285 1.40 16.54 -11.04
CA LEU A 285 1.01 15.35 -10.29
C LEU A 285 0.01 15.68 -9.17
N PRO A 286 -0.88 14.73 -8.81
CA PRO A 286 -1.80 14.88 -7.69
C PRO A 286 -1.08 14.67 -6.34
N ILE A 287 -0.05 15.46 -6.07
CA ILE A 287 0.73 15.46 -4.82
C ILE A 287 0.61 16.81 -4.11
N PRO A 288 0.85 16.88 -2.79
CA PRO A 288 0.79 18.14 -2.07
C PRO A 288 1.77 19.18 -2.61
N ARG A 289 1.39 20.45 -2.53
CA ARG A 289 2.27 21.55 -2.94
C ARG A 289 3.08 22.04 -1.75
N CYS A 290 4.39 22.16 -1.92
CA CYS A 290 5.29 22.81 -0.96
C CYS A 290 6.51 23.42 -1.67
N LEU A 291 7.23 24.29 -0.95
CA LEU A 291 8.47 24.86 -1.47
C LEU A 291 9.60 23.83 -1.37
N LYS A 292 10.64 24.03 -2.17
CA LYS A 292 11.87 23.24 -2.06
C LYS A 292 12.42 23.33 -0.64
N HIS A 293 12.88 22.20 -0.10
CA HIS A 293 13.39 22.00 1.26
C HIS A 293 12.35 22.04 2.38
N ASP A 294 11.09 22.40 2.09
CA ASP A 294 10.01 22.24 3.05
C ASP A 294 9.62 20.78 3.21
N GLU A 295 9.11 20.45 4.38
CA GLU A 295 8.50 19.16 4.65
C GLU A 295 7.21 19.02 3.82
N ILE A 296 7.00 17.83 3.27
CA ILE A 296 5.81 17.57 2.45
C ILE A 296 4.60 17.54 3.36
N PRO A 297 3.54 18.33 3.10
CA PRO A 297 2.36 18.38 3.95
C PRO A 297 1.49 17.14 3.70
N LEU A 298 1.86 16.03 4.34
CA LEU A 298 1.09 14.80 4.32
C LEU A 298 0.01 14.83 5.41
N SER A 299 -1.23 14.57 5.00
CA SER A 299 -2.38 14.33 5.86
C SER A 299 -2.97 12.94 5.60
N GLY A 300 -3.88 12.49 6.45
CA GLY A 300 -4.58 11.22 6.22
C GLY A 300 -5.37 11.19 4.91
N VAL A 301 -5.99 12.31 4.51
CA VAL A 301 -6.71 12.43 3.22
C VAL A 301 -5.77 12.33 2.03
N VAL A 302 -4.64 13.04 2.06
CA VAL A 302 -3.64 12.97 0.98
C VAL A 302 -3.10 11.55 0.85
N THR A 303 -2.67 10.97 1.97
CA THR A 303 -2.09 9.62 2.00
C THR A 303 -3.10 8.58 1.52
N SER A 304 -4.33 8.62 2.01
CA SER A 304 -5.39 7.68 1.57
C SER A 304 -5.70 7.82 0.08
N THR A 305 -5.77 9.05 -0.43
CA THR A 305 -6.00 9.32 -1.86
C THR A 305 -4.88 8.74 -2.73
N LEU A 306 -3.62 8.92 -2.35
CA LEU A 306 -2.48 8.38 -3.10
C LEU A 306 -2.50 6.84 -3.12
N ILE A 307 -2.70 6.21 -1.95
CA ILE A 307 -2.76 4.75 -1.83
C ILE A 307 -3.92 4.19 -2.66
N LYS A 308 -5.14 4.72 -2.49
CA LYS A 308 -6.35 4.25 -3.17
C LYS A 308 -6.22 4.23 -4.68
N ASN A 309 -5.76 5.33 -5.24
CA ASN A 309 -5.65 5.45 -6.68
C ASN A 309 -4.47 4.64 -7.25
N ALA A 310 -3.37 4.50 -6.51
CA ALA A 310 -2.27 3.62 -6.90
C ALA A 310 -2.70 2.14 -6.92
N VAL A 311 -3.40 1.67 -5.88
CA VAL A 311 -3.91 0.30 -5.81
C VAL A 311 -4.96 0.02 -6.90
N THR A 312 -5.84 1.00 -7.18
CA THR A 312 -6.78 0.90 -8.31
C THR A 312 -6.04 0.74 -9.64
N SER A 313 -4.94 1.49 -9.83
CA SER A 313 -4.09 1.38 -11.02
C SER A 313 -3.39 0.01 -11.09
N SER A 314 -2.96 -0.56 -9.95
CA SER A 314 -2.41 -1.92 -9.87
C SER A 314 -3.43 -2.99 -10.24
N LYS A 315 -4.68 -2.87 -9.77
CA LYS A 315 -5.79 -3.75 -10.18
C LYS A 315 -6.01 -3.71 -11.70
N ASN A 316 -6.01 -2.52 -12.28
CA ASN A 316 -6.15 -2.36 -13.73
C ASN A 316 -5.00 -3.02 -14.50
N LEU A 317 -3.78 -2.93 -13.97
CA LEU A 317 -2.62 -3.58 -14.58
C LEU A 317 -2.71 -5.11 -14.49
N LEU A 318 -3.02 -5.66 -13.32
CA LEU A 318 -3.20 -7.10 -13.12
C LEU A 318 -4.21 -7.68 -14.13
N ASN A 319 -5.40 -7.07 -14.23
CA ASN A 319 -6.42 -7.47 -15.19
C ASN A 319 -5.95 -7.31 -16.64
N ALA A 320 -5.28 -6.21 -16.97
CA ALA A 320 -4.80 -5.97 -18.33
C ALA A 320 -3.76 -6.99 -18.79
N VAL A 321 -2.88 -7.44 -17.88
CA VAL A 321 -1.87 -8.47 -18.16
C VAL A 321 -2.52 -9.86 -18.25
N ASP A 322 -3.43 -10.21 -17.34
CA ASP A 322 -4.16 -11.49 -17.39
C ASP A 322 -5.01 -11.63 -18.67
N ASP A 323 -5.72 -10.55 -19.04
CA ASP A 323 -6.47 -10.50 -20.28
C ASP A 323 -5.54 -10.63 -21.51
N TRP A 324 -4.36 -10.00 -21.47
CA TRP A 324 -3.40 -10.13 -22.56
C TRP A 324 -2.89 -11.56 -22.69
N VAL A 325 -2.50 -12.18 -21.57
CA VAL A 325 -2.00 -13.55 -21.50
C VAL A 325 -3.07 -14.57 -21.89
N SER A 326 -4.35 -14.30 -21.65
CA SER A 326 -5.44 -15.20 -22.02
C SER A 326 -5.82 -15.16 -23.51
N ASN A 327 -5.47 -14.07 -24.20
CA ASN A 327 -5.91 -13.80 -25.59
C ASN A 327 -4.80 -13.90 -26.65
N ASN A 328 -3.58 -14.27 -26.25
CA ASN A 328 -2.42 -14.49 -27.13
C ASN A 328 -1.72 -15.78 -26.73
#